data_AF-A0A8H3KQF0-F1
#
_entry.id   AF-A0A8H3KQF0-F1
#
_cell.length_a   1.000
_cell.length_b   1.000
_cell.length_c   1.000
_cell.angle_alpha   90.00
_cell.angle_beta   90.00
_cell.angle_gamma   90.00
#
_symmetry.space_group_name_H-M   'P 1'
#
loop_
_entity.id
_entity.type
_entity.pdbx_description
1 polymer ?
#
loop_
_entity_poly.entity_id
_entity_poly.type
_entity_poly.pdbx_seq_one_letter_code
_entity_poly.pdbx_strand_id
1 'polypeptide(L)'
;MLINKGADEMLEFFSSICENSMGYENELKKLHSTALFLKIKIFLNDLLIMGDNKDAEMRLHTDQTAIFYLSKVYFDEKEIENILNFPTASGLSVSKLFELSLSQKTDLCASHDLAPLVQEIFGIRKGFQKEKGFTKAFKIFEKDWRQKYKKRSGR
;
A
#
# COMPACT_ATOMS: atom_id res chain seq x y z
N MET A 1 -9.60 -26.31 38.22
CA MET A 1 -10.25 -25.88 36.96
C MET A 1 -9.78 -24.52 36.43
N LEU A 2 -8.80 -23.84 37.03
CA LEU A 2 -8.29 -22.54 36.54
C LEU A 2 -7.16 -22.65 35.50
N ILE A 3 -6.43 -23.78 35.47
CA ILE A 3 -5.29 -23.97 34.56
C ILE A 3 -5.74 -24.20 33.10
N ASN A 4 -6.92 -24.80 32.90
CA ASN A 4 -7.42 -25.11 31.55
C ASN A 4 -7.95 -23.87 30.83
N LYS A 5 -8.56 -22.91 31.55
CA LYS A 5 -9.16 -21.73 30.92
C LYS A 5 -8.13 -20.84 30.20
N GLY A 6 -6.97 -20.62 30.82
CA GLY A 6 -5.89 -19.85 30.19
C GLY A 6 -5.24 -20.56 29.01
N ALA A 7 -5.19 -21.90 29.02
CA ALA A 7 -4.70 -22.68 27.89
C ALA A 7 -5.68 -22.62 26.71
N ASP A 8 -6.98 -22.72 26.98
CA ASP A 8 -8.04 -22.65 25.97
C ASP A 8 -8.08 -21.25 25.30
N GLU A 9 -8.01 -20.17 26.10
CA GLU A 9 -7.97 -18.78 25.59
C GLU A 9 -6.74 -18.53 24.70
N MET A 10 -5.57 -19.07 25.08
CA MET A 10 -4.35 -18.96 24.27
C MET A 10 -4.46 -19.76 22.97
N LEU A 11 -5.05 -20.95 23.01
CA LEU A 11 -5.28 -21.78 21.81
C LEU A 11 -6.25 -21.10 20.84
N GLU A 12 -7.32 -20.49 21.34
CA GLU A 12 -8.25 -19.70 20.52
C GLU A 12 -7.55 -18.51 19.87
N PHE A 13 -6.72 -17.79 20.63
CA PHE A 13 -5.95 -16.65 20.12
C PHE A 13 -4.98 -17.07 19.00
N PHE A 14 -4.20 -18.13 19.21
CA PHE A 14 -3.28 -18.64 18.18
C PHE A 14 -4.03 -19.15 16.95
N SER A 15 -5.17 -19.82 17.14
CA SER A 15 -6.00 -20.29 16.03
C SER A 15 -6.49 -19.12 15.17
N SER A 16 -6.98 -18.05 15.80
CA SER A 16 -7.41 -16.83 15.10
C SER A 16 -6.27 -16.17 14.32
N ILE A 17 -5.05 -16.10 14.88
CA ILE A 17 -3.87 -15.57 14.16
C ILE A 17 -3.57 -16.42 12.91
N CYS A 18 -3.58 -17.75 13.06
CA CYS A 18 -3.33 -18.64 11.93
C CYS A 18 -4.39 -18.47 10.83
N GLU A 19 -5.67 -18.39 11.21
CA GLU A 19 -6.77 -18.15 10.27
C GLU A 19 -6.63 -16.82 9.52
N ASN A 20 -6.33 -15.73 10.25
CA ASN A 20 -6.10 -14.41 9.65
C ASN A 20 -4.91 -14.44 8.67
N SER A 21 -3.81 -15.08 9.05
CA SER A 21 -2.62 -15.22 8.20
C SER A 21 -2.93 -15.99 6.91
N MET A 22 -3.64 -17.12 7.00
CA MET A 22 -4.05 -17.90 5.84
C MET A 22 -5.02 -17.13 4.94
N GLY A 23 -5.98 -16.41 5.52
CA GLY A 23 -6.90 -15.54 4.79
C GLY A 23 -6.16 -14.45 4.03
N TYR A 24 -5.23 -13.76 4.69
CA TYR A 24 -4.36 -12.74 4.12
C TYR A 24 -3.52 -13.27 2.95
N GLU A 25 -2.88 -14.45 3.09
CA GLU A 25 -2.11 -15.04 1.99
C GLU A 25 -2.96 -15.33 0.75
N ASN A 26 -4.21 -15.78 0.95
CA ASN A 26 -5.12 -16.04 -0.15
C ASN A 26 -5.55 -14.76 -0.86
N GLU A 27 -5.86 -13.70 -0.11
CA GLU A 27 -6.18 -12.39 -0.69
C GLU A 27 -4.98 -11.76 -1.40
N LEU A 28 -3.77 -11.93 -0.87
CA LEU A 28 -2.53 -11.50 -1.55
C LEU A 28 -2.35 -12.20 -2.90
N LYS A 29 -2.51 -13.53 -2.95
CA LYS A 29 -2.40 -14.29 -4.20
C LYS A 29 -3.41 -13.81 -5.24
N LYS A 30 -4.65 -13.50 -4.83
CA LYS A 30 -5.67 -12.91 -5.70
C LYS A 30 -5.23 -11.54 -6.20
N LEU A 31 -4.83 -10.64 -5.28
CA LEU A 31 -4.39 -9.29 -5.60
C LEU A 31 -3.23 -9.29 -6.59
N HIS A 32 -2.22 -10.14 -6.39
CA HIS A 32 -1.01 -10.23 -7.24
C HIS A 32 -1.32 -10.53 -8.71
N SER A 33 -2.50 -11.11 -8.98
CA SER A 33 -2.98 -11.44 -10.32
C SER A 33 -3.78 -10.30 -10.97
N THR A 34 -3.96 -9.16 -10.30
CA THR A 34 -4.77 -8.04 -10.77
C THR A 34 -3.94 -6.86 -11.27
N ALA A 35 -4.57 -5.97 -12.04
CA ALA A 35 -3.97 -4.69 -12.43
C ALA A 35 -3.73 -3.76 -11.22
N LEU A 36 -4.53 -3.89 -10.15
CA LEU A 36 -4.39 -3.08 -8.94
C LEU A 36 -3.02 -3.29 -8.28
N PHE A 37 -2.51 -4.52 -8.26
CA PHE A 37 -1.18 -4.80 -7.69
C PHE A 37 -0.06 -4.05 -8.42
N LEU A 38 -0.18 -3.90 -9.74
CA LEU A 38 0.78 -3.13 -10.53
C LEU A 38 0.70 -1.64 -10.20
N LYS A 39 -0.49 -1.09 -9.98
CA LYS A 39 -0.69 0.29 -9.52
C LYS A 39 -0.11 0.51 -8.12
N ILE A 40 -0.28 -0.46 -7.20
CA ILE A 40 0.34 -0.42 -5.87
C ILE A 40 1.87 -0.40 -5.98
N LYS A 41 2.47 -1.18 -6.90
CA LYS A 41 3.91 -1.11 -7.16
C LYS A 41 4.35 0.27 -7.67
N ILE A 42 3.58 0.91 -8.55
CA ILE A 42 3.86 2.26 -9.05
C ILE A 42 3.81 3.28 -7.91
N PHE A 43 2.75 3.21 -7.09
CA PHE A 43 2.61 4.04 -5.90
C PHE A 43 3.79 3.84 -4.93
N LEU A 44 4.13 2.58 -4.61
CA LEU A 44 5.27 2.26 -3.75
C LEU A 44 6.59 2.79 -4.33
N ASN A 45 6.78 2.72 -5.64
CA ASN A 45 7.98 3.28 -6.27
C ASN A 45 8.09 4.78 -5.97
N ASP A 46 7.01 5.53 -6.16
CA ASP A 46 7.01 6.96 -5.90
C ASP A 46 7.19 7.29 -4.42
N LEU A 47 6.60 6.50 -3.50
CA LEU A 47 6.89 6.63 -2.06
C LEU A 47 8.38 6.46 -1.77
N LEU A 48 9.04 5.47 -2.37
CA LEU A 48 10.45 5.16 -2.15
C LEU A 48 11.40 6.25 -2.67
N ILE A 49 11.04 6.94 -3.75
CA ILE A 49 11.93 7.92 -4.41
C ILE A 49 11.48 9.37 -4.23
N MET A 50 10.49 9.63 -3.38
CA MET A 50 9.87 10.95 -3.20
C MET A 50 10.91 12.06 -2.98
N GLY A 51 11.88 11.84 -2.08
CA GLY A 51 12.92 12.84 -1.77
C GLY A 51 13.94 13.08 -2.90
N ASP A 52 14.06 12.13 -3.84
CA ASP A 52 15.06 12.15 -4.91
C ASP A 52 14.46 12.48 -6.29
N ASN A 53 13.12 12.54 -6.39
CA ASN A 53 12.43 12.69 -7.67
C ASN A 53 11.22 13.64 -7.56
N LYS A 54 11.37 14.83 -8.15
CA LYS A 54 10.34 15.89 -8.18
C LYS A 54 9.02 15.45 -8.81
N ASP A 55 9.05 14.58 -9.82
CA ASP A 55 7.83 14.08 -10.45
C ASP A 55 7.07 13.14 -9.52
N ALA A 56 7.79 12.29 -8.76
CA ALA A 56 7.19 11.43 -7.74
C ALA A 56 6.60 12.26 -6.58
N GLU A 57 7.36 13.23 -6.08
CA GLU A 57 6.90 14.19 -5.08
C GLU A 57 5.63 14.92 -5.54
N MET A 58 5.64 15.45 -6.76
CA MET A 58 4.48 16.15 -7.33
C MET A 58 3.26 15.23 -7.45
N ARG A 59 3.44 13.96 -7.88
CA ARG A 59 2.34 12.99 -7.97
C ARG A 59 1.74 12.66 -6.62
N LEU A 60 2.58 12.43 -5.61
CA LEU A 60 2.14 12.16 -4.24
C LEU A 60 1.39 13.34 -3.62
N HIS A 61 1.88 14.57 -3.84
CA HIS A 61 1.28 15.78 -3.27
C HIS A 61 0.24 16.47 -4.18
N THR A 62 -0.16 15.84 -5.29
CA THR A 62 -1.16 16.41 -6.21
C THR A 62 -2.51 16.62 -5.52
N ASP A 63 -2.88 15.74 -4.59
CA ASP A 63 -4.12 15.81 -3.82
C ASP A 63 -3.80 15.92 -2.33
N GLN A 64 -3.98 17.12 -1.76
CA GLN A 64 -3.70 17.38 -0.34
C GLN A 64 -4.72 16.76 0.61
N THR A 65 -5.85 16.27 0.09
CA THR A 65 -6.89 15.60 0.88
C THR A 65 -6.71 14.08 0.93
N ALA A 66 -5.76 13.54 0.14
CA ALA A 66 -5.51 12.12 0.08
C ALA A 66 -4.94 11.58 1.39
N ILE A 67 -5.66 10.64 2.00
CA ILE A 67 -5.21 9.94 3.20
C ILE A 67 -4.10 8.95 2.80
N PHE A 68 -2.96 9.00 3.49
CA PHE A 68 -1.78 8.19 3.20
C PHE A 68 -1.30 8.29 1.73
N TYR A 69 -1.48 9.45 1.08
CA TYR A 69 -1.15 9.68 -0.34
C TYR A 69 -1.94 8.83 -1.35
N LEU A 70 -2.98 8.10 -0.91
CA LEU A 70 -3.85 7.32 -1.80
C LEU A 70 -4.77 8.26 -2.56
N SER A 71 -4.38 8.64 -3.77
CA SER A 71 -5.07 9.65 -4.57
C SER A 71 -5.49 9.13 -5.96
N LYS A 72 -6.32 9.95 -6.62
CA LYS A 72 -6.77 9.75 -8.01
C LYS A 72 -5.66 9.79 -9.05
N VAL A 73 -4.42 10.11 -8.65
CA VAL A 73 -3.25 9.97 -9.51
C VAL A 73 -2.96 8.50 -9.78
N TYR A 74 -3.13 7.63 -8.79
CA TYR A 74 -2.76 6.21 -8.86
C TYR A 74 -3.98 5.29 -8.96
N PHE A 75 -5.06 5.63 -8.24
CA PHE A 75 -6.17 4.73 -7.95
C PHE A 75 -7.52 5.42 -8.17
N ASP A 76 -8.52 4.69 -8.66
CA ASP A 76 -9.90 5.17 -8.56
C ASP A 76 -10.46 5.00 -7.13
N GLU A 77 -11.65 5.54 -6.87
CA GLU A 77 -12.27 5.52 -5.52
C GLU A 77 -12.49 4.09 -5.00
N LYS A 78 -12.89 3.17 -5.88
CA LYS A 78 -13.11 1.77 -5.52
C LYS A 78 -11.79 1.06 -5.22
N GLU A 79 -10.74 1.38 -5.98
CA GLU A 79 -9.39 0.88 -5.71
C GLU A 79 -8.84 1.38 -4.39
N ILE A 80 -9.07 2.65 -4.04
CA ILE A 80 -8.68 3.22 -2.73
C ILE A 80 -9.43 2.49 -1.60
N GLU A 81 -10.75 2.33 -1.74
CA GLU A 81 -11.56 1.59 -0.76
C GLU A 81 -11.05 0.14 -0.59
N ASN A 82 -10.78 -0.56 -1.69
CA ASN A 82 -10.24 -1.91 -1.67
C ASN A 82 -8.87 -1.98 -0.96
N ILE A 83 -8.00 -1.00 -1.19
CA ILE A 83 -6.69 -0.92 -0.54
C ILE A 83 -6.87 -0.71 0.97
N LEU A 84 -7.69 0.27 1.37
CA LEU A 84 -7.88 0.62 2.78
C LEU A 84 -8.55 -0.51 3.57
N ASN A 85 -9.45 -1.26 2.94
CA ASN A 85 -10.15 -2.40 3.55
C ASN A 85 -9.40 -3.74 3.37
N PHE A 86 -8.25 -3.76 2.70
CA PHE A 86 -7.50 -4.99 2.46
C PHE A 86 -7.09 -5.62 3.80
N PRO A 87 -7.36 -6.92 4.03
CA PRO A 87 -6.99 -7.58 5.27
C PRO A 87 -5.48 -7.74 5.37
N THR A 88 -4.94 -7.71 6.58
CA THR A 88 -3.52 -7.92 6.86
C THR A 88 -3.33 -9.19 7.68
N ALA A 89 -2.09 -9.69 7.78
CA ALA A 89 -1.76 -10.84 8.62
C ALA A 89 -2.18 -10.65 10.10
N SER A 90 -2.32 -9.41 10.56
CA SER A 90 -2.76 -9.09 11.92
C SER A 90 -4.27 -9.27 12.15
N GLY A 91 -5.05 -9.50 11.09
CA GLY A 91 -6.51 -9.48 11.13
C GLY A 91 -7.12 -8.07 11.01
N LEU A 92 -6.29 -7.02 11.08
CA LEU A 92 -6.74 -5.64 10.84
C LEU A 92 -6.77 -5.31 9.34
N SER A 93 -7.57 -4.30 8.98
CA SER A 93 -7.49 -3.67 7.66
C SER A 93 -6.23 -2.82 7.53
N VAL A 94 -5.80 -2.55 6.29
CA VAL A 94 -4.71 -1.59 5.99
C VAL A 94 -4.93 -0.24 6.66
N SER A 95 -6.16 0.31 6.58
CA SER A 95 -6.47 1.60 7.19
C SER A 95 -6.19 1.60 8.69
N LYS A 96 -6.68 0.57 9.40
CA LYS A 96 -6.49 0.44 10.84
C LYS A 96 -5.03 0.20 11.20
N LEU A 97 -4.32 -0.62 10.42
CA LEU A 97 -2.91 -0.87 10.63
C LEU A 97 -2.09 0.41 10.44
N PHE A 98 -2.33 1.17 9.37
CA PHE A 98 -1.67 2.44 9.13
C PHE A 98 -1.96 3.45 10.24
N GLU A 99 -3.21 3.61 10.66
CA GLU A 99 -3.56 4.48 11.80
C GLU A 99 -2.75 4.11 13.04
N LEU A 100 -2.66 2.83 13.40
CA LEU A 100 -1.93 2.38 14.58
C LEU A 100 -0.42 2.60 14.43
N SER A 101 0.16 2.17 13.32
CA SER A 101 1.60 2.25 13.05
C SER A 101 2.11 3.69 12.92
N LEU A 102 1.25 4.61 12.51
CA LEU A 102 1.61 6.00 12.22
C LEU A 102 1.07 7.01 13.25
N SER A 103 0.21 6.57 14.18
CA SER A 103 -0.43 7.42 15.20
C SER A 103 0.54 8.25 16.05
N GLN A 104 1.77 7.78 16.24
CA GLN A 104 2.78 8.44 17.07
C GLN A 104 3.72 9.35 16.27
N LYS A 105 3.53 9.46 14.95
CA LYS A 105 4.40 10.24 14.06
C LYS A 105 3.81 11.64 13.87
N THR A 106 4.59 12.65 14.25
CA THR A 106 4.22 14.07 14.04
C THR A 106 4.33 14.47 12.57
N ASP A 107 5.32 13.92 11.87
CA ASP A 107 5.54 14.11 10.43
C ASP A 107 5.64 12.74 9.75
N LEU A 108 4.70 12.45 8.85
CA LEU A 108 4.68 11.23 8.07
C LEU A 108 5.69 11.33 6.91
N CYS A 109 6.76 10.54 6.94
CA CYS A 109 7.65 10.43 5.78
C CYS A 109 7.19 9.30 4.86
N ALA A 110 6.80 9.63 3.63
CA ALA A 110 6.40 8.67 2.61
C ALA A 110 7.41 7.51 2.44
N SER A 111 8.70 7.82 2.36
CA SER A 111 9.76 6.84 2.06
C SER A 111 10.16 5.98 3.26
N HIS A 112 10.18 6.54 4.47
CA HIS A 112 10.72 5.86 5.65
C HIS A 112 9.65 5.27 6.57
N ASP A 113 8.45 5.84 6.58
CA ASP A 113 7.36 5.36 7.43
C ASP A 113 6.34 4.55 6.62
N LEU A 114 5.86 5.08 5.49
CA LEU A 114 4.77 4.45 4.75
C LEU A 114 5.23 3.37 3.75
N ALA A 115 6.31 3.63 2.99
CA ALA A 115 6.79 2.69 1.98
C ALA A 115 7.13 1.29 2.55
N PRO A 116 7.78 1.17 3.73
CA PRO A 116 8.02 -0.15 4.33
C PRO A 116 6.73 -0.91 4.62
N LEU A 117 5.71 -0.24 5.17
CA LEU A 117 4.41 -0.84 5.48
C LEU A 117 3.70 -1.32 4.20
N VAL A 118 3.63 -0.46 3.17
CA VAL A 118 3.04 -0.83 1.87
C VAL A 118 3.78 -2.03 1.27
N GLN A 119 5.12 -2.03 1.32
CA GLN A 119 5.92 -3.12 0.78
C GLN A 119 5.65 -4.44 1.50
N GLU A 120 5.56 -4.41 2.83
CA GLU A 120 5.29 -5.60 3.66
C GLU A 120 3.87 -6.13 3.46
N ILE A 121 2.85 -5.26 3.60
CA ILE A 121 1.43 -5.65 3.50
C ILE A 121 1.08 -6.20 2.12
N PHE A 122 1.72 -5.72 1.06
CA PHE A 122 1.43 -6.21 -0.29
C PHE A 122 2.42 -7.26 -0.79
N GLY A 123 3.39 -7.68 0.05
CA GLY A 123 4.38 -8.70 -0.30
C GLY A 123 5.23 -8.30 -1.52
N ILE A 124 5.55 -7.01 -1.66
CA ILE A 124 6.33 -6.51 -2.79
C ILE A 124 7.81 -6.75 -2.53
N ARG A 125 8.47 -7.51 -3.41
CA ARG A 125 9.89 -7.82 -3.28
C ARG A 125 10.75 -6.58 -3.54
N LYS A 126 11.82 -6.42 -2.76
CA LYS A 126 12.87 -5.42 -3.04
C LYS A 126 13.39 -5.61 -4.47
N GLY A 127 13.61 -4.48 -5.18
CA GLY A 127 14.11 -4.50 -6.54
C GLY A 127 13.05 -4.77 -7.62
N PHE A 128 11.76 -4.77 -7.27
CA PHE A 128 10.65 -4.91 -8.24
C PHE A 128 10.73 -3.89 -9.40
N GLN A 129 11.42 -2.76 -9.19
CA GLN A 129 11.67 -1.75 -10.22
C GLN A 129 12.38 -2.29 -11.47
N LYS A 130 13.13 -3.39 -11.32
CA LYS A 130 13.85 -4.07 -12.42
C LYS A 130 12.99 -5.08 -13.18
N GLU A 131 11.79 -5.39 -12.69
CA GLU A 131 10.87 -6.32 -13.37
C GLU A 131 10.40 -5.70 -14.70
N LYS A 132 10.52 -6.45 -15.81
CA LYS A 132 10.12 -5.97 -17.15
C LYS A 132 8.67 -5.46 -17.19
N GLY A 133 7.76 -6.17 -16.50
CA GLY A 133 6.34 -5.80 -16.42
C GLY A 133 6.15 -4.45 -15.73
N PHE A 134 6.84 -4.23 -14.60
CA PHE A 134 6.83 -2.96 -13.90
C PHE A 134 7.41 -1.83 -14.75
N THR A 135 8.63 -1.99 -15.30
CA THR A 135 9.28 -0.93 -16.08
C THR A 135 8.41 -0.47 -17.26
N LYS A 136 7.75 -1.40 -17.95
CA LYS A 136 6.84 -1.08 -19.06
C LYS A 136 5.64 -0.27 -18.58
N ALA A 137 5.00 -0.72 -17.51
CA ALA A 137 3.80 -0.07 -16.98
C ALA A 137 4.10 1.31 -16.39
N PHE A 138 5.20 1.44 -15.65
CA PHE A 138 5.64 2.71 -15.08
C PHE A 138 5.90 3.76 -16.17
N LYS A 139 6.59 3.38 -17.27
CA LYS A 139 6.81 4.28 -18.41
C LYS A 139 5.51 4.77 -19.06
N ILE A 140 4.52 3.88 -19.19
CA ILE A 140 3.20 4.24 -19.74
C ILE A 140 2.50 5.20 -18.78
N PHE A 141 2.45 4.86 -17.49
CA PHE A 141 1.87 5.68 -16.44
C PHE A 141 2.47 7.09 -16.41
N GLU A 142 3.80 7.21 -16.39
CA GLU A 142 4.48 8.51 -16.37
C GLU A 142 4.16 9.34 -17.61
N LYS A 143 4.14 8.71 -18.79
CA LYS A 143 3.79 9.38 -20.05
C LYS A 143 2.37 9.92 -19.99
N ASP A 144 1.42 9.10 -19.56
CA ASP A 144 0.00 9.47 -19.48
C ASP A 144 -0.23 10.57 -18.45
N TRP A 145 0.42 10.48 -17.29
CA TRP A 145 0.36 11.52 -16.26
C TRP A 145 0.94 12.84 -16.77
N ARG A 146 2.14 12.83 -17.37
CA ARG A 146 2.76 14.04 -17.94
C ARG A 146 1.89 14.68 -19.01
N GLN A 147 1.23 13.90 -19.86
CA GLN A 147 0.31 14.45 -20.88
C GLN A 147 -0.92 15.13 -20.26
N LYS A 148 -1.47 14.56 -19.19
CA LYS A 148 -2.63 15.13 -18.47
C LYS A 148 -2.26 16.40 -17.71
N TYR A 149 -1.08 16.46 -17.08
CA TYR A 149 -0.70 17.54 -16.17
C TYR A 149 0.18 18.65 -16.80
N LYS A 150 1.05 18.37 -17.79
CA LYS A 150 1.78 19.44 -18.52
C LYS A 150 0.86 20.29 -19.43
N LYS A 151 -0.29 19.77 -19.85
CA LYS A 151 -1.30 20.58 -20.57
C LYS A 151 -2.00 21.61 -19.67
N ARG A 152 -1.96 21.43 -18.35
CA ARG A 152 -2.62 22.33 -17.39
C ARG A 152 -1.71 23.46 -16.89
N SER A 153 -0.39 23.28 -16.90
CA SER A 153 0.59 24.29 -16.46
C SER A 153 0.98 25.32 -17.54
N GLY A 154 0.38 25.22 -18.74
CA GLY A 154 0.62 26.13 -19.87
C GLY A 154 -0.61 26.96 -20.28
N ARG A 155 -1.59 27.09 -19.38
CA ARG A 155 -2.75 27.98 -19.51
C ARG A 155 -2.76 28.97 -18.37
#